data_AF-A0A0Q0V424-F1
#
_entry.id   AF-A0A0Q0V424-F1
#
_cell.length_a   1.000
_cell.length_b   1.000
_cell.length_c   1.000
_cell.angle_alpha   90.00
_cell.angle_beta   90.00
_cell.angle_gamma   90.00
#
_symmetry.space_group_name_H-M   'P 1'
#
loop_
_entity.id
_entity.type
_entity.pdbx_description
1 polymer ?
#
loop_
_entity_poly.entity_id
_entity_poly.type
_entity_poly.pdbx_seq_one_letter_code
_entity_poly.pdbx_strand_id
1 'polypeptide(L)'
;MNFTFLQSIYTFNTYTRPLEAILITFFCLLHLYKSGFSENWLRQPNNWFNGGILIYFPAAFIIFILSNYLTKSSNSSMNTMVWNIHAALVLFMYLIWARGFKLIGNGR
;
A
#
# COMPACT_ATOMS: atom_id res chain seq x y z
N MET A 1 20.55 -7.24 17.74
CA MET A 1 19.46 -6.89 16.79
C MET A 1 18.14 -7.28 17.44
N ASN A 2 17.38 -6.31 17.96
CA ASN A 2 16.16 -6.59 18.73
C ASN A 2 14.93 -6.47 17.83
N PHE A 3 14.52 -7.59 17.23
CA PHE A 3 13.22 -7.74 16.55
C PHE A 3 12.04 -7.86 17.54
N THR A 4 12.32 -7.82 18.85
CA THR A 4 11.38 -8.11 19.94
C THR A 4 11.08 -6.90 20.84
N PHE A 5 11.42 -5.68 20.43
CA PHE A 5 11.04 -4.49 21.20
C PHE A 5 9.66 -4.01 20.75
N LEU A 6 8.65 -4.36 21.54
CA LEU A 6 7.35 -3.66 21.55
C LEU A 6 7.63 -2.16 21.67
N GLN A 7 7.48 -1.44 20.56
CA GLN A 7 7.62 0.01 20.53
C GLN A 7 6.53 0.61 21.43
N SER A 8 6.87 1.66 22.18
CA SER A 8 5.91 2.38 23.03
C SER A 8 4.65 2.74 22.24
N ILE A 9 3.47 2.54 22.81
CA ILE A 9 2.17 2.92 22.21
C ILE A 9 2.07 4.43 21.91
N TYR A 10 2.96 5.24 22.48
CA TYR A 10 3.08 6.68 22.26
C TYR A 10 4.03 7.05 21.11
N THR A 11 4.64 6.05 20.45
CA THR A 11 5.49 6.25 19.25
C THR A 11 4.86 5.56 18.05
N PHE A 12 4.77 6.27 16.91
CA PHE A 12 4.33 5.65 15.67
C PHE A 12 5.23 4.46 15.34
N ASN A 13 4.64 3.30 15.05
CA ASN A 13 5.39 2.06 14.84
C ASN A 13 6.21 2.15 13.54
N THR A 14 7.44 2.66 13.67
CA THR A 14 8.29 3.15 12.57
C THR A 14 8.94 1.99 11.83
N TYR A 15 8.94 0.80 12.43
CA TYR A 15 9.60 -0.38 11.89
C TYR A 15 8.59 -1.38 11.33
N THR A 16 7.48 -1.65 12.02
CA THR A 16 6.53 -2.67 11.57
C THR A 16 5.77 -2.26 10.31
N ARG A 17 5.25 -1.02 10.23
CA ARG A 17 4.45 -0.57 9.07
C ARG A 17 5.26 -0.44 7.78
N PRO A 18 6.47 0.15 7.80
CA PRO A 18 7.30 0.18 6.60
C PRO A 18 7.78 -1.22 6.18
N LEU A 19 8.11 -2.10 7.14
CA LEU A 19 8.51 -3.48 6.83
C LEU A 19 7.36 -4.28 6.17
N GLU A 20 6.15 -4.17 6.72
CA GLU A 20 4.93 -4.76 6.15
C GLU A 20 4.75 -4.30 4.68
N ALA A 21 4.86 -2.99 4.45
CA ALA A 21 4.71 -2.42 3.11
C ALA A 21 5.79 -2.89 2.12
N ILE A 22 7.04 -3.04 2.58
CA ILE A 22 8.12 -3.61 1.76
C ILE A 22 7.80 -5.05 1.38
N LEU A 23 7.45 -5.90 2.34
CA LEU A 23 7.20 -7.32 2.09
C LEU A 23 6.04 -7.52 1.13
N ILE A 24 4.92 -6.82 1.35
CA ILE A 24 3.74 -6.89 0.49
C ILE A 24 4.08 -6.41 -0.93
N THR A 25 4.78 -5.28 -1.06
CA THR A 25 5.23 -4.75 -2.36
C THR A 25 6.13 -5.77 -3.07
N PHE A 26 7.08 -6.37 -2.36
CA PHE A 26 8.00 -7.37 -2.93
C PHE A 26 7.24 -8.59 -3.48
N PHE A 27 6.30 -9.15 -2.72
CA PHE A 27 5.50 -10.29 -3.20
C PHE A 27 4.61 -9.92 -4.39
N CYS A 28 4.06 -8.71 -4.42
CA CYS A 28 3.26 -8.23 -5.54
C CYS A 28 4.08 -7.98 -6.81
N LEU A 29 5.32 -7.48 -6.67
CA LEU A 29 6.26 -7.38 -7.79
C LEU A 29 6.68 -8.76 -8.29
N LEU A 30 6.93 -9.72 -7.39
CA LEU A 30 7.22 -11.10 -7.78
C LEU A 30 6.05 -11.74 -8.53
N HIS A 31 4.82 -11.52 -8.08
CA HIS A 31 3.62 -11.96 -8.79
C HIS A 31 3.53 -11.33 -10.19
N LEU A 32 3.77 -10.01 -10.29
CA LEU A 32 3.76 -9.30 -11.56
C LEU A 32 4.81 -9.85 -12.52
N TYR A 33 6.04 -10.06 -12.05
CA TYR A 33 7.12 -10.66 -12.83
C TYR A 33 6.76 -12.06 -13.34
N LYS A 34 6.18 -12.91 -12.49
CA LYS A 34 5.77 -14.27 -12.87
C LYS A 34 4.53 -14.31 -13.78
N SER A 35 3.70 -13.27 -13.77
CA SER A 35 2.48 -13.21 -14.60
C SER A 35 2.76 -13.09 -16.11
N GLY A 36 4.00 -12.76 -16.49
CA GLY A 36 4.45 -12.72 -17.89
C GLY A 36 3.71 -11.72 -18.78
N PHE A 37 2.91 -10.81 -18.19
CA PHE A 37 2.07 -9.84 -18.91
C PHE A 37 1.31 -10.45 -20.10
N SER A 38 0.59 -11.56 -19.85
CA SER A 38 -0.22 -12.22 -20.89
C SER A 38 -1.24 -11.25 -21.53
N GLU A 39 -1.66 -11.49 -22.77
CA GLU A 39 -2.69 -10.68 -23.46
C GLU A 39 -4.01 -10.57 -22.67
N ASN A 40 -4.28 -11.51 -21.76
CA ASN A 40 -5.47 -11.52 -20.90
C ASN A 40 -5.24 -10.91 -19.50
N TRP A 41 -4.13 -10.19 -19.28
CA TRP A 41 -3.76 -9.67 -17.96
C TRP A 41 -4.88 -8.83 -17.32
N LEU A 42 -5.52 -7.95 -18.09
CA LEU A 42 -6.64 -7.11 -17.63
C LEU A 42 -7.95 -7.88 -17.38
N ARG A 43 -8.06 -9.12 -17.85
CA ARG A 43 -9.25 -9.98 -17.63
C ARG A 43 -9.14 -10.80 -16.36
N GLN A 44 -7.96 -10.92 -15.76
CA GLN A 44 -7.74 -11.69 -14.56
C GLN A 44 -7.98 -10.83 -13.30
N PRO A 45 -8.93 -11.18 -12.43
CA PRO A 45 -9.22 -10.43 -11.20
C PRO A 45 -8.00 -10.24 -10.30
N ASN A 46 -7.15 -11.25 -10.19
CA ASN A 46 -5.95 -11.24 -9.35
C ASN A 46 -4.98 -10.10 -9.71
N ASN A 47 -4.89 -9.77 -10.99
CA ASN A 47 -4.02 -8.69 -11.47
C ASN A 47 -4.52 -7.31 -11.03
N TRP A 48 -5.83 -7.12 -10.90
CA TRP A 48 -6.41 -5.90 -10.34
C TRP A 48 -6.10 -5.78 -8.84
N PHE A 49 -6.25 -6.86 -8.07
CA PHE A 49 -5.87 -6.83 -6.66
C PHE A 49 -4.39 -6.51 -6.47
N ASN A 50 -3.53 -7.17 -7.25
CA ASN A 50 -2.09 -6.93 -7.26
C ASN A 50 -1.73 -5.49 -7.64
N GLY A 51 -2.37 -4.94 -8.68
CA GLY A 51 -2.17 -3.57 -9.13
C GLY A 51 -2.58 -2.54 -8.09
N GLY A 52 -3.70 -2.76 -7.39
CA GLY A 52 -4.14 -1.87 -6.31
C GLY A 52 -3.15 -1.82 -5.15
N ILE A 53 -2.60 -2.99 -4.78
CA ILE A 53 -1.58 -3.11 -3.74
C ILE A 53 -0.30 -2.35 -4.15
N LEU A 54 0.16 -2.53 -5.40
CA LEU A 54 1.36 -1.87 -5.93
C LEU A 54 1.21 -0.34 -6.04
N ILE A 55 -0.01 0.18 -6.18
CA ILE A 55 -0.25 1.63 -6.18
C ILE A 55 -0.21 2.21 -4.77
N TYR A 56 -0.73 1.49 -3.77
CA TYR A 56 -0.88 2.02 -2.42
C TYR A 56 0.33 1.76 -1.52
N PHE A 57 0.80 0.50 -1.40
CA PHE A 57 1.78 0.12 -0.38
C PHE A 57 3.15 0.79 -0.52
N PRO A 58 3.72 0.99 -1.73
CA PRO A 58 4.98 1.72 -1.88
C PRO A 58 4.88 3.19 -1.45
N ALA A 59 3.75 3.84 -1.73
CA ALA A 59 3.53 5.22 -1.32
C ALA A 59 3.25 5.31 0.19
N ALA A 60 2.48 4.37 0.74
CA ALA A 60 2.27 4.24 2.18
C ALA A 60 3.60 4.02 2.93
N PHE A 61 4.52 3.23 2.40
CA PHE A 61 5.86 3.05 2.96
C PHE A 61 6.59 4.39 3.15
N ILE A 62 6.60 5.25 2.13
CA ILE A 62 7.24 6.58 2.19
C ILE A 62 6.56 7.46 3.24
N ILE A 63 5.23 7.43 3.31
CA ILE A 63 4.46 8.20 4.29
C ILE A 63 4.78 7.74 5.71
N PHE A 64 4.84 6.43 5.96
CA PHE A 64 5.09 5.88 7.30
C PHE A 64 6.54 6.06 7.75
N ILE A 65 7.54 5.95 6.87
CA ILE A 65 8.94 6.19 7.25
C ILE A 65 9.17 7.68 7.57
N LEU A 66 8.50 8.59 6.86
CA LEU A 66 8.56 10.03 7.10
C LEU A 66 7.60 10.51 8.19
N SER A 67 6.65 9.67 8.65
CA SER A 67 5.59 10.07 9.59
C SER A 67 6.13 10.74 10.85
N ASN A 68 7.20 10.21 11.46
CA ASN A 68 7.81 10.82 12.64
C ASN A 68 8.37 12.23 12.39
N TYR A 69 8.85 12.51 11.18
CA TYR A 69 9.32 13.84 10.81
C TYR A 69 8.14 14.77 10.57
N LEU A 70 7.11 14.27 9.88
CA LEU A 70 5.90 15.02 9.55
C LEU A 70 5.07 15.38 10.79
N THR A 71 4.99 14.49 11.80
CA THR A 71 4.25 14.71 13.05
C THR A 71 4.99 15.59 14.05
N LYS A 72 6.33 15.65 13.97
CA LYS A 72 7.15 16.54 14.83
C LYS A 72 7.27 17.96 14.27
N SER A 73 7.02 18.14 12.98
CA SER A 73 6.92 19.46 12.37
C SER A 73 5.68 20.18 12.90
N SER A 74 5.80 21.44 13.34
CA SER A 74 4.66 22.27 13.77
C SER A 74 3.73 22.67 12.61
N ASN A 75 4.03 22.23 11.38
CA ASN A 75 3.25 22.55 10.20
C ASN A 75 2.05 21.60 10.05
N SER A 76 0.94 21.96 10.72
CA SER A 76 -0.31 21.20 10.64
C SER A 76 -0.86 21.05 9.21
N SER A 77 -0.60 22.01 8.32
CA SER A 77 -1.11 21.96 6.93
C SER A 77 -0.43 20.85 6.13
N MET A 78 0.89 20.75 6.25
CA MET A 78 1.68 19.69 5.61
C MET A 78 1.26 18.30 6.11
N ASN A 79 1.05 18.14 7.42
CA ASN A 79 0.58 16.88 8.00
C ASN A 79 -0.77 16.48 7.40
N THR A 80 -1.77 17.39 7.38
CA THR A 80 -3.08 17.14 6.77
C THR A 80 -2.98 16.76 5.30
N MET A 81 -2.11 17.44 4.53
CA MET A 81 -1.91 17.14 3.12
C MET A 81 -1.39 15.71 2.90
N VAL A 82 -0.42 15.26 3.71
CA VAL A 82 0.10 13.89 3.62
C VAL A 82 -0.97 12.85 3.94
N TRP A 83 -1.78 13.08 4.97
CA TRP A 83 -2.88 12.16 5.30
C TRP A 83 -3.98 12.17 4.23
N ASN A 84 -4.24 13.30 3.56
CA ASN A 84 -5.15 13.35 2.42
C ASN A 84 -4.61 12.56 1.22
N ILE A 85 -3.31 12.66 0.93
CA ILE A 85 -2.65 11.84 -0.11
C ILE A 85 -2.77 10.35 0.24
N HIS A 86 -2.51 9.99 1.50
CA HIS A 86 -2.70 8.62 1.99
C HIS A 86 -4.13 8.13 1.74
N ALA A 87 -5.14 8.90 2.14
CA ALA A 87 -6.54 8.55 1.95
C ALA A 87 -6.92 8.43 0.45
N ALA A 88 -6.42 9.31 -0.41
CA ALA A 88 -6.64 9.24 -1.84
C ALA A 88 -6.03 7.97 -2.46
N LEU A 89 -4.84 7.57 -2.04
CA LEU A 89 -4.19 6.33 -2.50
C LEU A 89 -4.96 5.09 -2.06
N VAL A 90 -5.47 5.07 -0.82
CA VAL A 90 -6.36 4.01 -0.32
C VAL A 90 -7.63 3.94 -1.17
N LEU A 91 -8.23 5.09 -1.50
CA LEU A 91 -9.40 5.15 -2.37
C LEU A 91 -9.10 4.57 -3.75
N PHE A 92 -7.98 4.95 -4.37
CA PHE A 92 -7.58 4.39 -5.67
C PHE A 92 -7.38 2.88 -5.63
N MET A 93 -6.74 2.35 -4.58
CA MET A 93 -6.62 0.90 -4.37
C MET A 93 -7.99 0.23 -4.34
N TYR A 94 -8.96 0.78 -3.59
CA TYR A 94 -10.30 0.21 -3.53
C TYR A 94 -11.06 0.30 -4.84
N LEU A 95 -10.92 1.37 -5.61
CA LEU A 95 -11.54 1.48 -6.94
C LEU A 95 -11.00 0.41 -7.91
N ILE A 96 -9.70 0.15 -7.84
CA ILE A 96 -9.04 -0.90 -8.62
C ILE A 96 -9.53 -2.29 -8.18
N TRP A 97 -9.64 -2.53 -6.88
CA TRP A 97 -10.17 -3.79 -6.34
C TRP A 97 -11.64 -4.00 -6.71
N ALA A 98 -12.46 -2.94 -6.73
CA ALA A 98 -13.84 -3.00 -7.18
C ALA A 98 -13.93 -3.49 -8.64
N ARG A 99 -12.99 -3.08 -9.50
CA ARG A 99 -12.88 -3.61 -10.86
C ARG A 99 -12.54 -5.10 -10.89
N GLY A 100 -11.62 -5.55 -10.03
CA GLY A 100 -11.32 -6.97 -9.82
C GLY A 100 -12.55 -7.78 -9.43
N PHE A 101 -13.33 -7.31 -8.44
CA PHE A 101 -14.57 -7.96 -8.02
C PHE A 101 -15.61 -8.04 -9.14
N LYS A 102 -15.77 -6.97 -9.95
CA LYS A 102 -16.67 -6.97 -11.10
C LYS A 102 -16.32 -8.07 -12.12
N LEU A 103 -15.04 -8.35 -12.32
CA LEU A 103 -14.60 -9.43 -13.23
C LEU A 103 -14.93 -10.83 -12.69
N ILE A 104 -14.88 -11.01 -11.37
CA ILE A 104 -15.32 -12.27 -10.73
C ILE A 104 -16.83 -12.45 -10.92
N GLY A 105 -17.61 -11.39 -10.74
CA GLY A 105 -19.06 -11.42 -10.89
C GLY A 105 -19.54 -11.73 -12.31
N ASN A 106 -18.82 -11.27 -13.33
CA ASN A 106 -19.15 -11.51 -14.74
C ASN A 106 -18.72 -12.89 -15.28
N GLY A 107 -17.94 -13.65 -14.51
CA GLY A 107 -17.46 -14.98 -14.88
C GLY A 107 -18.32 -16.14 -14.37
N ARG A 108 -19.46 -15.84 -13.73
CA ARG A 108 -20.54 -16.77 -13.39
C ARG A 108 -21.68 -16.61 -14.39
#